data_AF-A0B6V9-F1
#
_entry.id   AF-A0B6V9-F1
#
_cell.length_a   1.000
_cell.length_b   1.000
_cell.length_c   1.000
_cell.angle_alpha   90.00
_cell.angle_beta   90.00
_cell.angle_gamma   90.00
#
_symmetry.space_group_name_H-M   'P 1'
#
loop_
_entity.id
_entity.type
_entity.pdbx_description
1 polymer ?
#
loop_
_entity_poly.entity_id
_entity_poly.type
_entity_poly.pdbx_seq_one_letter_code
_entity_poly.pdbx_strand_id
1 'polypeptide(L)'
;MESVVFYHIGVESPIAPDEPLPPLPPIPRGALVVVEGRAPIWRYGLALHRLHGSPAGAIAVFDPRLGAVVVASHTPAYRPGQVVDVTPP
;
A
#
# COMPACT_ATOMS: atom_id res chain seq x y z
N MET A 1 -6.52 -17.67 4.67
CA MET A 1 -6.38 -16.32 5.22
C MET A 1 -5.86 -15.44 4.11
N GLU A 2 -6.47 -14.30 3.86
CA GLU A 2 -5.91 -13.31 2.92
C GLU A 2 -4.58 -12.82 3.51
N SER A 3 -3.49 -12.96 2.75
CA SER A 3 -2.16 -12.54 3.20
C SER A 3 -2.06 -11.02 3.20
N VAL A 4 -1.53 -10.45 4.28
CA VAL A 4 -1.13 -9.04 4.33
C VAL A 4 0.29 -8.91 3.81
N VAL A 5 0.51 -8.01 2.85
CA VAL A 5 1.82 -7.70 2.27
C VAL A 5 2.13 -6.24 2.51
N PHE A 6 3.28 -5.95 3.12
CA PHE A 6 3.75 -4.58 3.31
C PHE A 6 4.61 -4.15 2.12
N TYR A 7 4.35 -2.95 1.61
CA TYR A 7 5.15 -2.31 0.57
C TYR A 7 5.74 -1.01 1.10
N HIS A 8 7.01 -1.10 1.52
CA HIS A 8 7.77 0.04 2.01
C HIS A 8 8.16 0.96 0.86
N ILE A 9 7.69 2.20 0.87
CA ILE A 9 8.04 3.23 -0.12
C ILE A 9 8.80 4.42 0.50
N GLY A 10 9.17 4.32 1.77
CA GLY A 10 9.85 5.36 2.53
C GLY A 10 11.19 5.77 1.92
N VAL A 11 11.58 7.01 2.15
CA VAL A 11 12.85 7.58 1.71
C VAL A 11 13.57 8.29 2.86
N GLU A 12 14.90 8.28 2.84
CA GLU A 12 15.74 8.90 3.88
C GLU A 12 16.15 10.35 3.55
N SER A 13 16.05 10.75 2.28
CA SER A 13 16.37 12.08 1.78
C SER A 13 15.28 12.60 0.85
N PRO A 14 15.20 13.92 0.58
CA PRO A 14 14.35 14.44 -0.47
C PRO A 14 14.62 13.75 -1.81
N ILE A 15 13.56 13.45 -2.55
CA ILE A 15 13.62 12.78 -3.85
C ILE A 15 12.92 13.60 -4.93
N ALA A 16 13.33 13.39 -6.18
CA ALA A 16 12.68 13.94 -7.37
C ALA A 16 11.58 13.01 -7.92
N PRO A 17 10.59 13.53 -8.69
CA PRO A 17 9.49 12.72 -9.23
C PRO A 17 9.88 11.61 -10.21
N ASP A 18 11.05 11.69 -10.83
CA ASP A 18 11.60 10.69 -11.75
C ASP A 18 12.29 9.53 -11.03
N GLU A 19 12.52 9.64 -9.71
CA GLU A 19 13.08 8.56 -8.92
C GLU A 19 12.09 7.39 -8.76
N PRO A 20 12.50 6.16 -9.09
CA PRO A 20 11.59 5.04 -9.17
C PRO A 20 11.06 4.60 -7.80
N LEU A 21 9.91 3.94 -7.81
CA LEU A 21 9.45 3.15 -6.67
C LEU A 21 10.35 1.91 -6.45
N PRO A 22 10.46 1.39 -5.22
CA PRO A 22 11.14 0.12 -4.98
C PRO A 22 10.43 -1.02 -5.73
N PRO A 23 11.12 -2.15 -6.01
CA PRO A 23 10.49 -3.31 -6.63
C PRO A 23 9.29 -3.78 -5.81
N LEU A 24 8.25 -4.28 -6.48
CA LEU A 24 7.11 -4.84 -5.78
C LEU A 24 7.54 -6.11 -5.02
N PRO A 25 7.12 -6.30 -3.77
CA PRO A 25 7.25 -7.58 -3.10
C PRO A 25 6.41 -8.65 -3.83
N PRO A 26 6.60 -9.94 -3.54
CA PRO A 26 5.67 -10.97 -3.98
C PRO A 26 4.26 -10.67 -3.46
N ILE A 27 3.28 -10.53 -4.35
CA ILE A 27 1.88 -10.25 -4.02
C ILE A 27 1.04 -11.48 -4.39
N PRO A 28 0.66 -12.32 -3.41
CA PRO A 28 -0.29 -13.39 -3.64
C PRO A 28 -1.62 -12.83 -4.18
N ARG A 29 -2.29 -13.59 -5.04
CA ARG A 29 -3.58 -13.18 -5.60
C ARG A 29 -4.59 -12.97 -4.48
N GLY A 30 -5.25 -11.81 -4.48
CA GLY A 30 -6.24 -11.44 -3.47
C GLY A 30 -5.65 -10.92 -2.16
N ALA A 31 -4.32 -10.78 -2.05
CA ALA A 31 -3.68 -10.21 -0.87
C ALA A 31 -4.13 -8.76 -0.59
N LEU A 32 -4.14 -8.38 0.69
CA LEU A 32 -4.20 -6.99 1.11
C LEU A 32 -2.78 -6.42 1.05
N VAL A 33 -2.56 -5.42 0.21
CA VAL A 33 -1.28 -4.70 0.17
C VAL A 33 -1.38 -3.42 0.98
N VAL A 34 -0.48 -3.25 1.95
CA VAL A 34 -0.38 -2.05 2.79
C VAL A 34 0.84 -1.25 2.37
N VAL A 35 0.61 -0.06 1.82
CA VAL A 35 1.67 0.89 1.48
C VAL A 35 2.05 1.69 2.73
N GLU A 36 3.33 1.69 3.05
CA GLU A 36 3.85 2.37 4.24
C GLU A 36 5.22 3.03 3.97
N GLY A 37 5.70 3.82 4.93
CA GLY A 37 6.99 4.50 4.89
C GLY A 37 6.88 6.00 4.66
N ARG A 38 7.80 6.80 5.19
CA ARG A 38 7.76 8.27 5.07
C ARG A 38 8.13 8.68 3.65
N ALA A 39 7.15 9.15 2.89
CA ALA A 39 7.33 9.56 1.50
C ALA A 39 6.40 10.74 1.12
N PRO A 40 6.73 11.50 0.06
CA PRO A 40 5.83 12.51 -0.49
C PRO A 40 4.50 11.91 -0.99
N ILE A 41 3.40 12.68 -0.89
CA ILE A 41 2.04 12.24 -1.28
C ILE A 41 2.00 11.71 -2.72
N TRP A 42 2.71 12.36 -3.65
CA TRP A 42 2.75 11.93 -5.05
C TRP A 42 3.35 10.53 -5.22
N ARG A 43 4.27 10.10 -4.34
CA ARG A 43 4.87 8.75 -4.38
C ARG A 43 3.86 7.69 -3.94
N TYR A 44 3.00 8.01 -2.96
CA TYR A 44 1.85 7.18 -2.61
C TYR A 44 0.86 7.05 -3.78
N GLY A 45 0.59 8.14 -4.49
CA GLY A 45 -0.25 8.11 -5.70
C GLY A 45 0.32 7.20 -6.79
N LEU A 46 1.63 7.27 -7.03
CA LEU A 46 2.32 6.39 -7.96
C LEU A 46 2.27 4.91 -7.51
N ALA A 47 2.47 4.66 -6.21
CA ALA A 47 2.39 3.31 -5.64
C ALA A 47 0.98 2.71 -5.77
N LEU A 48 -0.05 3.49 -5.45
CA LEU A 48 -1.46 3.10 -5.62
C LEU A 48 -1.75 2.73 -7.08
N HIS A 49 -1.35 3.57 -8.04
CA HIS A 49 -1.58 3.31 -9.45
C HIS A 49 -0.86 2.04 -9.92
N ARG A 50 0.40 1.85 -9.52
CA ARG A 50 1.17 0.63 -9.82
C ARG A 50 0.53 -0.62 -9.23
N LEU A 51 0.06 -0.56 -7.98
CA LEU A 51 -0.56 -1.68 -7.28
C LEU A 51 -1.96 -2.01 -7.81
N HIS A 52 -2.69 -1.05 -8.37
CA HIS A 52 -4.02 -1.28 -8.93
C HIS A 52 -4.01 -2.30 -10.08
N GLY A 53 -2.91 -2.35 -10.85
CA GLY A 53 -2.70 -3.37 -11.90
C GLY A 53 -2.10 -4.69 -11.41
N SER A 54 -1.90 -4.87 -10.09
CA SER A 54 -1.28 -6.07 -9.52
C SER A 54 -2.31 -7.15 -9.13
N PRO A 55 -1.89 -8.35 -8.68
CA PRO A 55 -2.81 -9.38 -8.18
C PRO A 55 -3.49 -9.05 -6.84
N ALA A 56 -3.24 -7.88 -6.23
CA ALA A 56 -3.82 -7.48 -4.95
C ALA A 56 -5.35 -7.48 -4.99
N GLY A 57 -5.98 -7.98 -3.92
CA GLY A 57 -7.43 -7.90 -3.74
C GLY A 57 -7.85 -6.51 -3.26
N ALA A 58 -7.04 -5.89 -2.41
CA ALA A 58 -7.24 -4.55 -1.89
C ALA A 58 -5.91 -3.86 -1.60
N ILE A 59 -5.94 -2.53 -1.58
CA ILE A 59 -4.79 -1.67 -1.32
C ILE A 59 -5.18 -0.75 -0.16
N ALA A 60 -4.30 -0.65 0.83
CA ALA A 60 -4.42 0.25 1.96
C ALA A 60 -3.19 1.13 2.11
N VAL A 61 -3.36 2.29 2.74
CA VAL A 61 -2.27 3.18 3.15
C VAL A 61 -2.20 3.16 4.66
N PHE A 62 -1.01 2.93 5.21
CA PHE A 62 -0.82 2.94 6.66
C PHE A 62 -0.78 4.36 7.21
N ASP A 63 -1.64 4.64 8.19
CA ASP A 63 -1.60 5.82 9.04
C ASP A 63 -1.24 5.38 10.47
N PRO A 64 -0.11 5.85 11.06
CA PRO A 64 0.30 5.48 12.42
C PRO A 64 -0.73 5.80 13.52
N ARG A 65 -1.72 6.65 13.25
CA ARG A 65 -2.77 7.04 14.19
C ARG A 65 -4.00 6.13 14.12
N LEU A 66 -4.17 5.38 13.03
CA LEU A 66 -5.39 4.63 12.74
C LEU A 66 -5.14 3.14 12.47
N GLY A 67 -4.10 2.80 11.71
CA GLY A 67 -3.91 1.50 11.07
C GLY A 67 -3.86 1.62 9.55
N ALA A 68 -4.07 0.51 8.83
CA ALA A 68 -4.08 0.51 7.37
C ALA A 68 -5.47 0.89 6.85
N VAL A 69 -5.61 2.08 6.25
CA VAL A 69 -6.86 2.57 5.67
C VAL A 69 -6.97 2.07 4.23
N VAL A 70 -7.99 1.27 3.93
CA VAL A 70 -8.25 0.76 2.57
C VAL A 70 -8.61 1.92 1.65
N VAL A 71 -7.88 2.05 0.54
CA VAL A 71 -8.07 3.12 -0.46
C VAL A 71 -8.59 2.61 -1.80
N ALA A 72 -8.42 1.32 -2.09
CA ALA A 72 -8.98 0.66 -3.27
C ALA A 72 -9.25 -0.82 -2.99
N SER A 73 -10.30 -1.39 -3.60
CA SER A 73 -10.67 -2.80 -3.42
C SER A 73 -11.35 -3.37 -4.67
N HIS A 74 -11.00 -4.60 -5.00
CA HIS A 74 -11.68 -5.46 -6.00
C HIS A 74 -12.29 -6.71 -5.38
N THR A 75 -12.39 -6.76 -4.05
CA THR A 75 -12.97 -7.85 -3.29
C THR A 75 -14.08 -7.32 -2.37
N PRO A 76 -15.16 -8.08 -2.14
CA PRO A 76 -16.17 -7.70 -1.15
C PRO A 76 -15.65 -7.76 0.29
N ALA A 77 -14.49 -8.39 0.54
CA ALA A 77 -13.88 -8.53 1.87
C ALA A 77 -13.40 -7.19 2.46
N TYR A 78 -13.05 -6.22 1.61
CA TYR A 78 -12.62 -4.89 2.03
C TYR A 78 -13.40 -3.79 1.33
N ARG A 79 -13.64 -2.69 2.05
CA ARG A 79 -14.31 -1.51 1.52
C ARG A 79 -13.40 -0.28 1.65
N PRO A 80 -13.35 0.63 0.65
CA PRO A 80 -12.66 1.90 0.80
C PRO A 80 -13.11 2.64 2.08
N GLY A 81 -12.15 3.19 2.82
CA GLY A 81 -12.36 3.82 4.12
C GLY A 81 -12.35 2.87 5.32
N GLN A 82 -12.39 1.55 5.11
CA GLN A 82 -12.21 0.58 6.18
C GLN A 82 -10.80 0.70 6.77
N VAL A 83 -10.71 0.71 8.10
CA VAL A 83 -9.44 0.63 8.82
C VAL A 83 -9.16 -0.83 9.18
N VAL A 84 -7.99 -1.33 8.79
CA VAL A 84 -7.50 -2.66 9.14
C VAL A 84 -6.42 -2.51 10.21
N ASP A 85 -6.62 -3.20 11.33
CA ASP A 85 -5.68 -3.20 12.45
C ASP A 85 -4.47 -4.09 12.12
N VAL A 86 -3.39 -3.45 11.69
CA VAL A 86 -2.11 -4.08 11.36
C VAL A 86 -0.98 -3.16 11.77
N THR A 87 0.16 -3.74 12.14
CA THR A 87 1.39 -2.99 12.43
C THR A 87 2.45 -3.36 11.39
N PRO A 88 3.05 -2.38 10.68
CA PRO A 88 4.20 -2.61 9.82
C PRO A 88 5.37 -3.24 10.60
N PRO A 89 6.21 -4.05 9.93
CA PRO A 89 7.38 -4.68 10.55
C PRO A 89 8.46 -3.69 10.98
#